data_AF-A0A0S7ZTV3-F1
#
_entry.id   AF-A0A0S7ZTV3-F1
#
_cell.length_a   1.000
_cell.length_b   1.000
_cell.length_c   1.000
_cell.angle_alpha   90.00
_cell.angle_beta   90.00
_cell.angle_gamma   90.00
#
_symmetry.space_group_name_H-M   'P 1'
#
loop_
_entity.id
_entity.type
_entity.pdbx_description
1 polymer ?
#
loop_
_entity_poly.entity_id
_entity_poly.type
_entity_poly.pdbx_seq_one_letter_code
_entity_poly.pdbx_strand_id
1 'polypeptide(L)' 'MKSRFPDRKKLYNIIYDPQVTLRKDTMMPPFGRNELLAKDEIEKVIDFLYTL' A
#
# COMPACT_ATOMS: atom_id res chain seq x y z
N MET A 1 10.06 -7.35 3.48
CA MET A 1 9.79 -6.29 2.45
C MET A 1 10.86 -5.22 2.26
N LYS A 2 11.72 -4.96 3.24
CA LYS A 2 12.72 -3.86 3.23
C LYS A 2 13.64 -3.83 1.99
N SER A 3 14.05 -4.99 1.49
CA SER A 3 14.92 -5.08 0.29
C SER A 3 14.20 -4.66 -1.00
N ARG A 4 12.90 -4.97 -1.15
CA ARG A 4 12.11 -4.66 -2.35
C ARG A 4 11.59 -3.22 -2.34
N PHE A 5 11.18 -2.74 -1.16
CA PHE A 5 10.70 -1.40 -0.94
C PHE A 5 11.51 -0.74 0.18
N PRO A 6 12.70 -0.20 -0.11
CA PRO A 6 13.46 0.54 0.90
C PRO A 6 12.75 1.84 1.30
N ASP A 7 12.02 2.45 0.35
CA ASP A 7 11.15 3.60 0.60
C ASP A 7 9.73 3.14 0.97
N ARG A 8 9.39 3.25 2.25
CA ARG A 8 8.05 2.90 2.79
C ARG A 8 6.93 3.67 2.11
N LYS A 9 7.16 4.93 1.71
CA LYS A 9 6.13 5.76 1.08
C LYS A 9 5.70 5.20 -0.27
N LYS A 10 6.62 4.55 -1.01
CA LYS A 10 6.28 3.86 -2.25
C LYS A 10 5.31 2.71 -2.00
N LEU A 11 5.56 1.89 -0.97
CA LEU A 11 4.63 0.82 -0.63
C LEU A 11 3.28 1.36 -0.14
N TYR A 12 3.30 2.41 0.69
CA TYR A 12 2.08 3.09 1.11
C TYR A 12 1.23 3.54 -0.07
N ASN A 13 1.83 4.23 -1.05
CA ASN A 13 1.09 4.73 -2.20
C ASN A 13 0.47 3.59 -3.03
N ILE A 14 1.17 2.45 -3.15
CA ILE A 14 0.65 1.25 -3.83
C ILE A 14 -0.58 0.70 -3.10
N ILE A 15 -0.55 0.62 -1.76
CA ILE A 15 -1.69 0.11 -0.99
C ILE A 15 -2.84 1.13 -1.01
N TYR A 16 -2.53 2.42 -0.91
CA TYR A 16 -3.50 3.50 -0.88
C TYR A 16 -4.29 3.58 -2.21
N ASP A 17 -3.59 3.58 -3.34
CA ASP A 17 -4.19 3.58 -4.67
C ASP A 17 -3.27 2.91 -5.72
N PRO A 18 -3.40 1.59 -5.91
CA PRO A 18 -2.60 0.84 -6.87
C PRO A 18 -2.96 1.18 -8.32
N GLN A 19 -4.16 1.71 -8.57
CA GLN A 19 -4.60 2.09 -9.92
C GLN A 19 -3.84 3.32 -10.43
N VAL A 20 -3.47 4.22 -9.51
CA VAL A 20 -2.61 5.37 -9.80
C VAL A 20 -1.14 4.98 -9.85
N THR A 21 -0.66 4.13 -8.94
CA THR A 21 0.78 3.87 -8.83
C THR A 21 1.31 2.76 -9.73
N LEU A 22 0.48 1.76 -10.06
CA LEU A 22 0.91 0.59 -10.84
C LEU A 22 0.26 0.59 -12.21
N ARG A 23 -1.06 0.42 -12.27
CA ARG A 23 -1.84 0.33 -13.52
C ARG A 23 -3.34 0.39 -13.23
N LYS A 24 -4.11 1.01 -14.13
CA LYS A 24 -5.55 1.25 -13.96
C LYS A 24 -6.40 -0.04 -13.90
N ASP A 25 -5.93 -1.11 -14.52
CA ASP A 25 -6.61 -2.42 -14.65
C ASP A 25 -6.20 -3.44 -13.58
N THR A 26 -5.47 -3.02 -12.54
CA THR A 26 -5.11 -3.90 -11.43
C THR A 26 -6.37 -4.40 -10.71
N MET A 27 -6.36 -5.68 -10.35
CA MET A 27 -7.40 -6.29 -9.51
C MET A 27 -7.26 -5.90 -8.03
N MET A 28 -6.12 -5.31 -7.63
CA MET A 28 -5.91 -4.82 -6.28
C MET A 28 -6.83 -3.61 -6.01
N PRO A 29 -7.72 -3.65 -5.01
CA PRO A 29 -8.57 -2.51 -4.68
C PRO A 29 -7.74 -1.33 -4.14
N PRO A 30 -8.17 -0.08 -4.40
CA PRO A 30 -7.54 1.10 -3.78
C PRO A 30 -8.04 1.25 -2.34
N PHE A 31 -7.30 0.65 -1.40
CA PHE A 31 -7.72 0.54 0.00
C PHE A 31 -7.89 1.90 0.68
N GLY A 32 -7.02 2.87 0.37
CA GLY A 32 -7.10 4.21 0.95
C GLY A 32 -8.12 5.10 0.25
N ARG A 33 -8.12 5.12 -1.09
CA ARG A 33 -9.03 5.97 -1.88
C ARG A 33 -10.51 5.68 -1.61
N ASN A 34 -10.86 4.41 -1.47
CA ASN A 34 -12.22 3.97 -1.22
C ASN A 34 -12.53 3.84 0.28
N GLU A 35 -11.63 4.33 1.15
CA GLU A 35 -11.81 4.32 2.60
C GLU A 35 -12.05 2.92 3.19
N LEU A 36 -11.54 1.87 2.52
CA LEU A 36 -11.62 0.49 2.99
C LEU A 36 -10.71 0.26 4.20
N LEU A 37 -9.61 1.02 4.27
CA LEU A 37 -8.70 1.08 5.41
C LEU A 37 -8.37 2.53 5.73
N ALA A 38 -8.38 2.86 7.02
CA ALA A 38 -7.86 4.12 7.51
C ALA A 38 -6.34 4.19 7.32
N LYS A 39 -5.79 5.41 7.34
CA LYS A 39 -4.35 5.65 7.15
C LYS A 39 -3.50 4.85 8.15
N ASP A 40 -3.91 4.79 9.41
CA ASP A 40 -3.17 4.06 10.46
C ASP A 40 -3.26 2.54 10.26
N GLU A 41 -4.35 2.02 9.72
CA GLU A 41 -4.51 0.60 9.37
C GLU A 41 -3.58 0.22 8.22
N ILE A 42 -3.47 1.06 7.18
CA ILE A 42 -2.51 0.86 6.08
C ILE A 42 -1.07 0.84 6.63
N GLU A 43 -0.72 1.76 7.53
CA GLU A 43 0.60 1.77 8.16
C GLU A 43 0.88 0.50 8.98
N LYS A 44 -0.10 -0.01 9.73
CA LYS A 44 0.03 -1.27 10.48
C LYS A 44 0.26 -2.47 9.55
N VAL A 45 -0.42 -2.52 8.40
CA VAL A 45 -0.19 -3.56 7.38
C VAL A 45 1.23 -3.45 6.83
N ILE A 46 1.71 -2.23 6.54
CA ILE A 46 3.09 -2.02 6.08
C ILE A 46 4.09 -2.44 7.15
N ASP A 47 3.86 -2.09 8.42
CA ASP A 47 4.71 -2.52 9.53
C ASP A 47 4.83 -4.04 9.57
N PHE A 48 3.70 -4.76 9.53
CA PHE A 48 3.69 -6.22 9.48
C PHE A 48 4.46 -6.77 8.28
N LEU A 49 4.27 -6.21 7.09
CA LEU A 49 5.01 -6.63 5.89
C LEU A 49 6.53 -6.39 6.00
N TYR A 50 6.97 -5.46 6.85
CA TYR A 50 8.38 -5.15 7.09
C TYR A 50 9.03 -6.00 8.18
N THR A 51 8.24 -6.77 8.94
CA THR A 51 8.76 -7.81 9.84
C THR A 51 9.04 -9.14 9.13
N LEU A 52 8.54 -9.31 7.91
CA LEU A 52 8.82 -10.44 7.00
C LEU A 52 10.04 -10.15 6.12
#